data_AF-A0A8J3RI32-F1
#
_entry.id   AF-A0A8J3RI32-F1
#
_cell.length_a   1.000
_cell.length_b   1.000
_cell.length_c   1.000
_cell.angle_alpha   90.00
_cell.angle_beta   90.00
_cell.angle_gamma   90.00
#
_symmetry.space_group_name_H-M   'P 1'
#
loop_
_entity.id
_entity.type
_entity.pdbx_description
1 polymer ?
#
loop_
_entity_poly.entity_id
_entity_poly.type
_entity_poly.pdbx_seq_one_letter_code
_entity_poly.pdbx_strand_id
1 'polypeptide(L)'
;MAAPVNVTAGQFINPAFWTTEVYNRFVALYASWTSYAITWTGATTNPTIGNGSLDGAYQRAGDGKTVAVRLRLVIGSTTTLGSGLWGFSLPSGLAPAQIQSLAGFASNSAGTARYPLGAYLTAGSGVFRIAASPGTSGVSNSSPMAWANGDQLVLTGVYEAS
;
A
#
# COMPACT_ATOMS: atom_id res chain seq x y z
N MET A 1 16.19 8.31 -3.91
CA MET A 1 16.43 9.74 -4.18
C MET A 1 17.84 9.77 -4.68
N ALA A 2 18.14 10.44 -5.80
CA ALA A 2 19.54 10.63 -6.18
C ALA A 2 20.30 11.21 -4.97
N ALA A 3 21.55 10.77 -4.76
CA ALA A 3 22.36 11.32 -3.67
C ALA A 3 22.38 12.86 -3.77
N PRO A 4 22.44 13.60 -2.65
CA PRO A 4 22.76 15.02 -2.70
C PRO A 4 23.97 15.26 -3.59
N VAL A 5 23.88 16.26 -4.46
CA VAL A 5 25.03 16.64 -5.29
C VAL A 5 26.14 17.11 -4.36
N ASN A 6 27.29 16.45 -4.45
CA ASN A 6 28.50 16.88 -3.73
C ASN A 6 28.98 18.20 -4.33
N VAL A 7 28.88 19.27 -3.55
CA VAL A 7 29.42 20.58 -3.94
C VAL A 7 30.93 20.55 -3.83
N THR A 8 31.63 20.86 -4.91
CA THR A 8 33.10 21.00 -4.88
C THR A 8 33.52 22.40 -4.48
N ALA A 9 34.70 22.53 -3.86
CA ALA A 9 35.27 23.85 -3.54
C ALA A 9 35.35 24.74 -4.80
N GLY A 10 34.92 26.00 -4.69
CA GLY A 10 34.90 26.95 -5.81
C GLY A 10 33.72 26.79 -6.77
N GLN A 11 32.81 25.83 -6.57
CA GLN A 11 31.61 25.71 -7.38
C GLN A 11 30.66 26.89 -7.11
N PHE A 12 30.23 27.57 -8.16
CA PHE A 12 29.22 28.61 -8.04
C PHE A 12 27.84 28.00 -7.79
N ILE A 13 27.30 28.23 -6.59
CA ILE A 13 25.95 27.79 -6.23
C ILE A 13 24.95 28.83 -6.71
N ASN A 14 24.33 28.54 -7.85
CA ASN A 14 23.35 29.42 -8.49
C ASN A 14 21.91 29.09 -8.03
N PRO A 15 20.92 29.93 -8.38
CA PRO A 15 19.51 29.66 -8.06
C PRO A 15 18.98 28.33 -8.61
N ALA A 16 19.49 27.86 -9.74
CA ALA A 16 19.08 26.57 -10.32
C ALA A 16 19.52 25.39 -9.44
N PHE A 17 20.73 25.44 -8.89
CA PHE A 17 21.20 24.46 -7.90
C PHE A 17 20.30 24.47 -6.67
N TRP A 18 20.05 25.64 -6.07
CA TRP A 18 19.17 25.77 -4.90
C TRP A 18 17.76 25.21 -5.15
N THR A 19 17.22 25.48 -6.32
CA THR A 19 15.87 25.00 -6.69
C THR A 19 15.84 23.47 -6.76
N THR A 20 16.79 22.86 -7.47
CA THR A 20 16.81 21.41 -7.69
C THR A 20 17.21 20.63 -6.44
N GLU A 21 18.29 21.05 -5.78
CA GLU A 21 18.93 20.28 -4.72
C GLU A 21 18.33 20.52 -3.35
N VAL A 22 17.65 21.65 -3.14
CA VAL A 22 17.09 22.01 -1.84
C VAL A 22 15.59 22.16 -1.93
N TYR A 23 15.10 23.15 -2.68
CA TYR A 23 13.67 23.48 -2.70
C TYR A 23 12.80 22.31 -3.16
N ASN A 24 13.09 21.72 -4.32
CA ASN A 24 12.31 20.60 -4.88
C ASN A 24 12.33 19.37 -3.96
N ARG A 25 13.44 19.11 -3.27
CA ARG A 25 13.55 17.99 -2.33
C ARG A 25 12.67 18.19 -1.10
N PHE A 26 12.63 19.40 -0.56
CA PHE A 26 11.71 19.74 0.52
C PHE A 26 10.25 19.70 0.06
N VAL A 27 9.94 20.26 -1.10
CA VAL A 27 8.59 20.19 -1.68
C VAL A 27 8.14 18.73 -1.81
N ALA A 28 9.00 17.84 -2.31
CA ALA A 28 8.70 16.43 -2.45
C ALA A 28 8.49 15.72 -1.11
N LEU A 29 9.19 16.14 -0.04
CA LEU A 29 9.01 15.60 1.31
C LEU A 29 7.65 15.98 1.91
N TYR A 30 7.16 17.19 1.62
CA TYR A 30 5.87 17.70 2.11
C TYR A 30 4.71 17.49 1.14
N ALA A 31 4.95 16.81 0.01
CA ALA A 31 3.93 16.56 -0.99
C ALA A 31 2.77 15.73 -0.40
N SER A 32 1.56 16.00 -0.88
CA SER A 32 0.36 15.24 -0.52
C SER A 32 0.48 13.78 -0.96
N TRP A 33 -0.32 12.91 -0.34
CA TRP A 33 -0.45 11.52 -0.75
C TRP A 33 -0.96 11.42 -2.20
N THR A 34 -0.36 10.51 -2.97
CA THR A 34 -0.75 10.23 -4.35
C THR A 34 -1.63 8.99 -4.40
N SER A 35 -2.82 9.11 -4.98
CA SER A 35 -3.75 8.00 -5.22
C SER A 35 -3.18 7.05 -6.28
N TYR A 36 -3.44 5.74 -6.14
CA TYR A 36 -3.09 4.77 -7.18
C TYR A 36 -4.19 3.73 -7.36
N ALA A 37 -4.28 3.19 -8.57
CA ALA A 37 -5.18 2.09 -8.87
C ALA A 37 -4.64 0.79 -8.26
N ILE A 38 -5.49 0.10 -7.48
CA ILE A 38 -5.15 -1.19 -6.88
C ILE A 38 -5.78 -2.30 -7.71
N THR A 39 -4.98 -3.29 -8.08
CA THR A 39 -5.48 -4.58 -8.56
C THR A 39 -5.72 -5.49 -7.38
N TRP A 40 -6.95 -5.98 -7.23
CA TRP A 40 -7.33 -6.97 -6.21
C TRP A 40 -7.43 -8.35 -6.85
N THR A 41 -6.68 -9.30 -6.32
CA THR A 41 -6.59 -10.66 -6.86
C THR A 41 -7.06 -11.69 -5.85
N GLY A 42 -7.62 -12.79 -6.33
CA GLY A 42 -7.84 -14.01 -5.56
C GLY A 42 -7.04 -15.15 -6.18
N ALA A 43 -6.46 -16.02 -5.37
CA ALA A 43 -5.58 -17.10 -5.86
C ALA A 43 -6.27 -18.08 -6.83
N THR A 44 -7.61 -18.15 -6.83
CA THR A 44 -8.38 -19.00 -7.74
C THR A 44 -9.27 -18.19 -8.69
N THR A 45 -10.08 -17.27 -8.16
CA THR A 45 -10.88 -16.36 -8.98
C THR A 45 -10.77 -14.94 -8.47
N ASN A 46 -10.64 -13.99 -9.40
CA ASN A 46 -10.45 -12.59 -9.03
C ASN A 46 -11.76 -11.96 -8.54
N PRO A 47 -11.72 -11.22 -7.43
CA PRO A 47 -12.85 -10.43 -6.96
C PRO A 47 -13.17 -9.24 -7.88
N THR A 48 -14.37 -8.68 -7.77
CA THR A 48 -14.75 -7.42 -8.41
C THR A 48 -15.40 -6.48 -7.40
N ILE A 49 -14.96 -5.22 -7.38
CA ILE A 49 -15.33 -4.28 -6.32
C ILE A 49 -16.83 -3.89 -6.34
N GLY A 50 -17.47 -3.85 -7.51
CA GLY A 50 -18.86 -3.41 -7.63
C GLY A 50 -19.08 -2.02 -7.04
N ASN A 51 -20.06 -1.88 -6.15
CA ASN A 51 -20.37 -0.66 -5.40
C ASN A 51 -19.58 -0.47 -4.09
N GLY A 52 -18.59 -1.33 -3.81
CA GLY A 52 -17.63 -1.14 -2.71
C GLY A 52 -16.58 -0.06 -3.04
N SER A 53 -15.61 0.13 -2.15
CA SER A 53 -14.44 0.99 -2.41
C SER A 53 -13.14 0.25 -2.18
N LEU A 54 -12.15 0.51 -3.04
CA LEU A 54 -10.79 0.02 -2.88
C LEU A 54 -9.83 1.19 -3.11
N ASP A 55 -9.45 1.81 -2.01
CA ASP A 55 -8.72 3.08 -1.99
C ASP A 55 -7.25 2.84 -1.63
N GLY A 56 -6.35 3.29 -2.49
CA GLY A 56 -4.91 3.20 -2.31
C GLY A 56 -4.27 4.56 -2.41
N ALA A 57 -3.38 4.87 -1.48
CA ALA A 57 -2.51 6.04 -1.61
C ALA A 57 -1.10 5.74 -1.10
N TYR A 58 -0.11 6.46 -1.62
CA TYR A 58 1.26 6.40 -1.16
C TYR A 58 1.89 7.79 -1.06
N GLN A 59 2.97 7.88 -0.30
CA GLN A 59 3.83 9.05 -0.23
C GLN A 59 5.28 8.61 -0.39
N ARG A 60 6.02 9.34 -1.22
CA ARG A 60 7.43 9.10 -1.53
C ARG A 60 8.09 10.44 -1.80
N ALA A 61 9.21 10.72 -1.14
CA ALA A 61 9.97 11.94 -1.39
C ALA A 61 10.75 11.84 -2.71
N GLY A 62 10.15 12.32 -3.80
CA GLY A 62 10.73 12.27 -5.15
C GLY A 62 11.08 10.84 -5.54
N ASP A 63 12.32 10.61 -5.95
CA ASP A 63 12.81 9.26 -6.26
C ASP A 63 13.30 8.47 -5.04
N GLY A 64 12.94 8.89 -3.81
CA GLY A 64 13.23 8.23 -2.52
C GLY A 64 13.01 6.71 -2.53
N LYS A 65 13.75 5.93 -1.74
CA LYS A 65 13.45 4.50 -1.63
C LYS A 65 12.40 4.21 -0.56
N THR A 66 12.27 5.07 0.45
CA THR A 66 11.23 4.95 1.47
C THR A 66 9.87 5.36 0.92
N VAL A 67 8.91 4.44 0.97
CA VAL A 67 7.53 4.62 0.53
C VAL A 67 6.60 4.36 1.72
N ALA A 68 5.81 5.36 2.11
CA ALA A 68 4.67 5.15 2.99
C ALA A 68 3.46 4.79 2.13
N VAL A 69 2.69 3.78 2.52
CA VAL A 69 1.52 3.31 1.76
C VAL A 69 0.35 3.02 2.68
N ARG A 70 -0.85 3.28 2.19
CA ARG A 70 -2.11 2.88 2.81
C ARG A 70 -3.05 2.28 1.77
N LEU A 71 -3.82 1.31 2.20
CA LEU A 71 -4.84 0.62 1.44
C LEU A 71 -6.07 0.45 2.33
N ARG A 72 -7.25 0.71 1.77
CA ARG A 72 -8.53 0.41 2.41
C ARG A 72 -9.48 -0.23 1.41
N LEU A 73 -9.98 -1.40 1.75
CA LEU A 73 -11.07 -2.08 1.08
C LEU A 73 -12.33 -1.91 1.94
N VAL A 74 -13.45 -1.55 1.33
CA VAL A 74 -14.79 -1.59 1.90
C VAL A 74 -15.66 -2.42 0.98
N ILE A 75 -16.24 -3.48 1.52
CA ILE A 75 -17.12 -4.38 0.78
C ILE A 75 -18.46 -3.69 0.54
N GLY A 76 -18.93 -3.70 -0.70
CA GLY A 76 -20.27 -3.26 -1.09
C GLY A 76 -21.23 -4.44 -1.26
N SER A 77 -22.52 -4.16 -1.32
CA SER A 77 -23.56 -5.18 -1.53
C SER A 77 -23.49 -5.91 -2.87
N THR A 78 -22.79 -5.35 -3.86
CA THR A 78 -22.57 -5.94 -5.19
C THR A 78 -21.12 -6.38 -5.43
N THR A 79 -20.26 -6.27 -4.41
CA THR A 79 -18.88 -6.76 -4.48
C THR A 79 -18.88 -8.28 -4.63
N THR A 80 -18.17 -8.80 -5.62
CA THR A 80 -17.88 -10.23 -5.70
C THR A 80 -16.53 -10.49 -5.03
N LEU A 81 -16.48 -11.46 -4.12
CA LEU A 81 -15.32 -11.70 -3.25
C LEU A 81 -14.26 -12.64 -3.86
N GLY A 82 -14.51 -13.14 -5.07
CA GLY A 82 -13.69 -14.16 -5.72
C GLY A 82 -13.49 -15.40 -4.83
N SER A 83 -12.35 -16.06 -5.01
CA SER A 83 -11.96 -17.22 -4.21
C SER A 83 -10.44 -17.39 -4.15
N GLY A 84 -9.99 -18.10 -3.11
CA GLY A 84 -8.58 -18.22 -2.77
C GLY A 84 -8.06 -17.04 -1.94
N LEU A 85 -6.77 -17.06 -1.63
CA LEU A 85 -6.13 -16.01 -0.83
C LEU A 85 -6.11 -14.70 -1.60
N TRP A 86 -6.44 -13.61 -0.90
CA TRP A 86 -6.43 -12.28 -1.49
C TRP A 86 -5.02 -11.69 -1.55
N GLY A 87 -4.80 -10.90 -2.60
CA GLY A 87 -3.62 -10.06 -2.79
C GLY A 87 -3.99 -8.71 -3.38
N PHE A 88 -3.12 -7.73 -3.18
CA PHE A 88 -3.31 -6.36 -3.69
C PHE A 88 -2.03 -5.84 -4.35
N SER A 89 -2.16 -5.14 -5.46
CA SER A 89 -1.00 -4.49 -6.08
C SER A 89 -0.50 -3.31 -5.24
N LEU A 90 0.81 -3.07 -5.29
CA LEU A 90 1.43 -1.81 -4.86
C LEU A 90 1.40 -0.79 -6.02
N PRO A 91 1.74 0.49 -5.78
CA PRO A 91 1.87 1.46 -6.86
C PRO A 91 2.87 0.99 -7.93
N SER A 92 2.53 1.22 -9.21
CA SER A 92 3.38 0.81 -10.33
C SER A 92 4.79 1.40 -10.22
N GLY A 93 5.81 0.58 -10.45
CA GLY A 93 7.22 0.98 -10.34
C GLY A 93 7.75 1.11 -8.90
N LEU A 94 6.94 0.83 -7.87
CA LEU A 94 7.36 0.84 -6.46
C LEU A 94 7.36 -0.57 -5.86
N ALA A 95 8.01 -1.51 -6.54
CA ALA A 95 8.22 -2.86 -6.01
C ALA A 95 9.13 -2.81 -4.76
N PRO A 96 8.87 -3.62 -3.72
CA PRO A 96 9.71 -3.65 -2.53
C PRO A 96 11.10 -4.26 -2.83
N ALA A 97 12.15 -3.67 -2.26
CA ALA A 97 13.54 -4.08 -2.46
C ALA A 97 13.86 -5.47 -1.89
N GLN A 98 13.22 -5.81 -0.78
CA GLN A 98 13.30 -7.08 -0.05
C GLN A 98 11.90 -7.47 0.44
N ILE A 99 11.76 -8.68 1.01
CA ILE A 99 10.54 -9.06 1.71
C ILE A 99 10.33 -8.12 2.90
N GLN A 100 9.20 -7.42 2.92
CA GLN A 100 8.82 -6.46 3.95
C GLN A 100 7.37 -6.67 4.37
N SER A 101 6.83 -5.84 5.27
CA SER A 101 5.48 -6.05 5.79
C SER A 101 4.64 -4.79 5.93
N LEU A 102 3.34 -4.94 5.74
CA LEU A 102 2.32 -3.97 6.19
C LEU A 102 1.54 -4.55 7.37
N ALA A 103 0.99 -3.67 8.19
CA ALA A 103 0.11 -4.04 9.29
C ALA A 103 -1.24 -3.36 9.15
N GLY A 104 -2.26 -3.92 9.79
CA GLY A 104 -3.57 -3.30 9.80
C GLY A 104 -4.63 -4.16 10.47
N PHE A 105 -5.86 -4.06 9.98
CA PHE A 105 -6.99 -4.81 10.54
C PHE A 105 -8.08 -5.07 9.53
N ALA A 106 -8.83 -6.14 9.74
CA ALA A 106 -10.17 -6.32 9.19
C ALA A 106 -11.21 -6.04 10.28
N SER A 107 -12.36 -5.48 9.94
CA SER A 107 -13.47 -5.32 10.88
C SER A 107 -14.81 -5.42 10.18
N ASN A 108 -15.80 -5.98 10.87
CA ASN A 108 -17.17 -5.94 10.36
C ASN A 108 -17.78 -4.53 10.47
N SER A 109 -18.77 -4.24 9.65
CA SER A 109 -19.49 -2.96 9.62
C SER A 109 -20.15 -2.60 10.96
N ALA A 110 -20.53 -3.62 11.75
CA ALA A 110 -21.10 -3.44 13.09
C ALA A 110 -20.06 -3.04 14.15
N GLY A 111 -18.76 -3.10 13.84
CA GLY A 111 -17.68 -2.76 14.77
C GLY A 111 -17.49 -3.73 15.94
N THR A 112 -18.17 -4.88 15.93
CA THR A 112 -18.14 -5.89 16.99
C THR A 112 -17.01 -6.91 16.84
N ALA A 113 -16.45 -7.04 15.64
CA ALA A 113 -15.32 -7.91 15.36
C ALA A 113 -14.19 -7.12 14.70
N ARG A 114 -12.97 -7.28 15.23
CA ARG A 114 -11.75 -6.69 14.68
C ARG A 114 -10.61 -7.70 14.72
N TYR A 115 -10.01 -7.94 13.56
CA TYR A 115 -8.95 -8.92 13.36
C TYR A 115 -7.66 -8.18 12.98
N PRO A 116 -6.60 -8.21 13.81
CA PRO A 116 -5.30 -7.68 13.43
C PRO A 116 -4.77 -8.41 12.19
N LEU A 117 -4.18 -7.66 11.27
CA LEU A 117 -3.61 -8.17 10.03
C LEU A 117 -2.11 -7.89 9.94
N GLY A 118 -1.37 -8.85 9.37
CA GLY A 118 0.00 -8.68 8.90
C GLY A 118 0.11 -9.18 7.47
N ALA A 119 0.63 -8.36 6.56
CA ALA A 119 0.77 -8.70 5.14
C ALA A 119 2.24 -8.66 4.72
N TYR A 120 2.63 -9.57 3.83
CA TYR A 120 3.96 -9.58 3.22
C TYR A 120 3.96 -8.71 1.96
N LEU A 121 5.09 -8.07 1.70
CA LEU A 121 5.39 -7.32 0.49
C LEU A 121 6.50 -8.04 -0.29
N THR A 122 6.27 -8.35 -1.57
CA THR A 122 7.31 -8.88 -2.48
C THR A 122 7.25 -8.23 -3.86
N ALA A 123 8.40 -8.19 -4.54
CA ALA A 123 8.53 -7.57 -5.85
C ALA A 123 7.59 -8.18 -6.92
N GLY A 124 7.31 -9.49 -6.85
CA GLY A 124 6.46 -10.17 -7.82
C GLY A 124 4.96 -10.20 -7.49
N SER A 125 4.57 -9.99 -6.22
CA SER A 125 3.18 -10.18 -5.78
C SER A 125 2.55 -8.95 -5.13
N GLY A 126 3.29 -7.86 -4.93
CA GLY A 126 2.79 -6.71 -4.18
C GLY A 126 2.49 -7.11 -2.74
N VAL A 127 1.25 -6.90 -2.30
CA VAL A 127 0.71 -7.31 -1.00
C VAL A 127 0.16 -8.74 -1.10
N PHE A 128 0.68 -9.66 -0.29
CA PHE A 128 0.26 -11.08 -0.30
C PHE A 128 0.43 -11.71 1.10
N ARG A 129 -0.06 -12.94 1.30
CA ARG A 129 -0.01 -13.68 2.58
C ARG A 129 -0.50 -12.82 3.76
N ILE A 130 -1.67 -12.21 3.61
CA ILE A 130 -2.27 -11.33 4.60
C ILE A 130 -2.80 -12.20 5.74
N ALA A 131 -2.03 -12.43 6.79
CA ALA A 131 -2.44 -13.23 7.94
C ALA A 131 -3.36 -12.43 8.87
N ALA A 132 -4.38 -13.09 9.42
CA ALA A 132 -5.28 -12.52 10.44
C ALA A 132 -5.11 -13.26 11.78
N SER A 133 -5.22 -12.54 12.91
CA SER A 133 -5.18 -13.11 14.27
C SER A 133 -6.61 -13.22 14.86
N PRO A 134 -6.96 -14.27 15.66
CA PRO A 134 -6.11 -15.31 16.25
C PRO A 134 -5.80 -16.52 15.34
N GLY A 135 -6.08 -16.45 14.03
CA GLY A 135 -5.60 -17.45 13.08
C GLY A 135 -5.99 -17.16 11.63
N THR A 136 -5.11 -17.61 10.72
CA THR A 136 -5.27 -18.04 9.31
C THR A 136 -3.96 -17.83 8.53
N SER A 137 -3.68 -18.66 7.52
CA SER A 137 -2.53 -18.49 6.61
C SER A 137 -2.76 -17.38 5.56
N GLY A 138 -3.93 -16.74 5.55
CA GLY A 138 -4.27 -15.67 4.63
C GLY A 138 -5.75 -15.26 4.66
N VAL A 139 -6.02 -13.97 4.41
CA VAL A 139 -7.36 -13.41 4.18
C VAL A 139 -7.93 -13.94 2.85
N SER A 140 -9.22 -14.26 2.84
CA SER A 140 -9.96 -14.79 1.68
C SER A 140 -11.44 -14.36 1.73
N ASN A 141 -12.24 -14.86 0.79
CA ASN A 141 -13.69 -14.63 0.74
C ASN A 141 -14.47 -15.10 1.98
N SER A 142 -13.90 -15.98 2.81
CA SER A 142 -14.54 -16.51 4.02
C SER A 142 -13.66 -16.37 5.27
N SER A 143 -12.57 -15.61 5.19
CA SER A 143 -11.60 -15.44 6.26
C SER A 143 -11.09 -14.00 6.31
N PRO A 144 -10.97 -13.37 7.50
CA PRO A 144 -11.14 -13.94 8.84
C PRO A 144 -12.61 -14.05 9.28
N MET A 145 -13.54 -13.54 8.48
CA MET A 145 -14.97 -13.56 8.75
C MET A 145 -15.75 -13.79 7.45
N ALA A 146 -17.03 -14.08 7.58
CA ALA A 146 -17.96 -14.00 6.45
C ALA A 146 -18.18 -12.52 6.12
N TRP A 147 -17.58 -12.07 5.01
CA TRP A 147 -17.62 -10.67 4.59
C TRP A 147 -19.01 -10.27 4.11
N ALA A 148 -19.48 -9.10 4.55
CA ALA A 148 -20.76 -8.50 4.20
C ALA A 148 -20.60 -7.01 3.85
N ASN A 149 -21.68 -6.39 3.39
CA ASN A 149 -21.71 -4.98 3.05
C ASN A 149 -21.26 -4.09 4.23
N GLY A 150 -20.35 -3.16 3.94
CA GLY A 150 -19.75 -2.22 4.89
C GLY A 150 -18.55 -2.78 5.68
N ASP A 151 -18.25 -4.07 5.55
CA ASP A 151 -17.05 -4.65 6.17
C ASP A 151 -15.80 -4.06 5.52
N GLN A 152 -14.72 -3.96 6.30
CA GLN A 152 -13.51 -3.29 5.84
C GLN A 152 -12.23 -4.03 6.16
N LEU A 153 -11.24 -3.83 5.30
CA LEU A 153 -9.85 -4.22 5.50
C LEU A 153 -8.99 -2.97 5.30
N VAL A 154 -8.10 -2.71 6.24
CA VAL A 154 -7.16 -1.59 6.19
C VAL A 154 -5.75 -2.15 6.36
N LEU A 155 -4.83 -1.72 5.50
CA LEU A 155 -3.40 -1.99 5.62
C LEU A 155 -2.62 -0.69 5.46
N THR A 156 -1.61 -0.49 6.30
CA THR A 156 -0.75 0.68 6.25
C THR A 156 0.66 0.31 6.66
N GLY A 157 1.63 1.08 6.20
CA GLY A 157 3.01 0.88 6.61
C GLY A 157 3.99 1.67 5.76
N VAL A 158 5.27 1.38 5.99
CA VAL A 158 6.40 1.94 5.26
C VAL A 158 7.24 0.80 4.75
N TYR A 159 7.74 0.91 3.53
CA TYR A 159 8.66 -0.05 2.95
C TYR A 159 9.72 0.64 2.08
N GLU A 160 10.83 -0.04 1.86
CA GLU A 160 11.86 0.33 0.91
C GLU A 160 11.54 -0.25 -0.48
N ALA A 161 11.42 0.63 -1.49
CA ALA A 161 11.29 0.26 -2.88
C ALA A 161 12.66 -0.02 -3.53
N SER A 162 12.69 -0.94 -4.50
CA SER A 162 13.89 -1.33 -5.27
C SER A 162 14.48 -0.18 -6.06
#